data_AF-A0A936JUH3-F1
#
_entry.id   AF-A0A936JUH3-F1
#
_cell.length_a   1.000
_cell.length_b   1.000
_cell.length_c   1.000
_cell.angle_alpha   90.00
_cell.angle_beta   90.00
_cell.angle_gamma   90.00
#
_symmetry.space_group_name_H-M   'P 1'
#
loop_
_entity.id
_entity.type
_entity.pdbx_description
1 polymer ?
#
loop_
_entity_poly.entity_id
_entity_poly.type
_entity_poly.pdbx_seq_one_letter_code
_entity_poly.pdbx_strand_id
1 'polypeptide(L)'
;MILSIGMMGLALAAGCLTLTTTPQGGGGSGGESNGTPSSSSGDGAHMPGLCSSVADCPDVKLCETMACMNGACISGFVQAGLQCNNDQVCDGLGSCVDCVKNSDCSGSNASCVDNKCASCSDGIQNGNETGVDCGGSKCAPCAGIPCAVGSDCPTNNCVDGVCCDTSCNTACKACNLTGKEGLCSNLPSGQEDPGVCDVTKACGFNGSCKLKLGQPCAEDSECLSSDCSPDNICEP
;
A
#
# COMPACT_ATOMS: atom_id res chain seq x y z
N MET A 1 -3.46 53.73 19.95
CA MET A 1 -3.78 53.73 21.40
C MET A 1 -4.51 52.42 21.63
N ILE A 2 -4.04 51.36 22.28
CA ILE A 2 -3.23 51.14 23.50
C ILE A 2 -2.55 49.75 23.23
N LEU A 3 -1.22 49.61 23.11
CA LEU A 3 -0.16 49.48 24.13
C LEU A 3 -0.09 48.11 24.87
N SER A 4 0.93 47.31 24.47
CA SER A 4 1.75 46.30 25.22
C SER A 4 1.04 45.07 25.84
N ILE A 5 1.62 43.89 26.11
CA ILE A 5 2.98 43.40 26.47
C ILE A 5 2.95 41.88 26.09
N GLY A 6 3.86 41.22 25.35
CA GLY A 6 5.29 40.99 25.63
C GLY A 6 5.49 39.74 26.49
N MET A 7 5.91 38.60 25.92
CA MET A 7 6.67 37.56 26.64
C MET A 7 7.48 36.69 25.66
N MET A 8 8.70 37.14 25.40
CA MET A 8 9.81 36.33 24.90
C MET A 8 10.40 35.57 26.08
N GLY A 9 10.38 34.24 26.02
CA GLY A 9 11.07 33.36 26.98
C GLY A 9 12.55 33.27 26.63
N LEU A 10 13.36 33.91 27.46
CA LEU A 10 14.81 34.07 27.40
C LEU A 10 15.55 32.76 27.74
N ALA A 11 16.64 32.52 27.01
CA ALA A 11 17.61 31.46 27.24
C ALA A 11 18.40 31.63 28.54
N LEU A 12 18.83 30.52 29.14
CA LEU A 12 20.10 30.45 29.88
C LEU A 12 21.00 29.35 29.28
N ALA A 13 22.14 29.84 28.77
CA ALA A 13 23.43 29.21 28.53
C ALA A 13 24.07 28.70 29.86
N ALA A 14 25.18 27.98 29.99
CA ALA A 14 26.18 27.34 29.11
C ALA A 14 27.15 26.52 30.00
N GLY A 15 27.86 25.57 29.39
CA GLY A 15 29.22 25.12 29.78
C GLY A 15 29.26 23.90 30.73
N CYS A 16 30.19 22.96 30.64
CA CYS A 16 31.38 22.77 29.79
C CYS A 16 31.98 21.40 30.20
N LEU A 17 32.34 20.50 29.27
CA LEU A 17 33.73 20.08 29.07
C LEU A 17 33.87 19.10 27.89
N THR A 18 34.78 19.49 27.00
CA THR A 18 35.28 18.82 25.80
C THR A 18 36.29 17.71 26.10
N LEU A 19 36.51 16.79 25.14
CA LEU A 19 37.81 16.33 24.58
C LEU A 19 37.51 15.13 23.65
N THR A 20 37.44 15.31 22.32
CA THR A 20 38.47 14.94 21.31
C THR A 20 39.12 13.57 21.57
N THR A 21 39.11 12.61 20.65
CA THR A 21 40.02 12.56 19.48
C THR A 21 39.54 11.63 18.35
N THR A 22 39.68 12.10 17.10
CA THR A 22 39.97 11.31 15.87
C THR A 22 41.51 11.07 15.80
N PRO A 23 42.11 10.15 14.97
CA PRO A 23 41.75 9.85 13.58
C PRO A 23 42.07 8.44 12.96
N GLN A 24 41.56 8.24 11.73
CA GLN A 24 42.13 7.56 10.54
C GLN A 24 42.61 6.09 10.53
N GLY A 25 42.02 5.28 9.63
CA GLY A 25 42.71 4.82 8.41
C GLY A 25 43.03 3.33 8.25
N GLY A 26 42.75 2.77 7.06
CA GLY A 26 43.51 1.64 6.48
C GLY A 26 42.69 0.46 5.95
N GLY A 27 42.63 0.30 4.62
CA GLY A 27 42.18 -0.92 3.95
C GLY A 27 43.28 -1.99 3.85
N GLY A 28 42.90 -3.23 3.51
CA GLY A 28 43.85 -4.30 3.22
C GLY A 28 43.19 -5.68 3.07
N SER A 29 43.44 -6.31 1.93
CA SER A 29 42.89 -7.57 1.41
C SER A 29 43.45 -8.84 2.05
N GLY A 30 42.67 -9.93 1.96
CA GLY A 30 43.13 -11.29 1.63
C GLY A 30 43.75 -12.15 2.74
N GLY A 31 43.34 -13.42 2.81
CA GLY A 31 44.08 -14.46 3.52
C GLY A 31 43.20 -15.58 4.08
N GLU A 32 43.02 -16.64 3.28
CA GLU A 32 42.59 -17.95 3.76
C GLU A 32 43.65 -18.51 4.72
N SER A 33 43.25 -19.04 5.88
CA SER A 33 44.06 -19.97 6.64
C SER A 33 43.21 -21.06 7.30
N ASN A 34 43.37 -22.25 6.73
CA ASN A 34 43.00 -23.55 7.25
C ASN A 34 43.95 -23.89 8.41
N GLY A 35 43.46 -24.32 9.59
CA GLY A 35 44.35 -24.56 10.73
C GLY A 35 43.72 -24.99 12.05
N THR A 36 43.15 -26.20 12.06
CA THR A 36 43.06 -27.18 13.18
C THR A 36 42.27 -26.85 14.48
N PRO A 37 41.50 -27.83 15.00
CA PRO A 37 40.85 -27.76 16.31
C PRO A 37 41.77 -28.35 17.39
N SER A 38 41.72 -27.80 18.61
CA SER A 38 42.02 -28.42 19.93
C SER A 38 42.17 -27.30 20.98
N SER A 39 41.07 -26.95 21.66
CA SER A 39 40.78 -27.36 23.05
C SER A 39 41.62 -26.64 24.13
N SER A 40 41.02 -25.61 24.73
CA SER A 40 41.21 -25.35 26.15
C SER A 40 39.85 -25.35 26.82
N SER A 41 39.57 -26.49 27.46
CA SER A 41 38.55 -26.69 28.47
C SER A 41 38.69 -25.62 29.55
N GLY A 42 37.77 -24.67 29.49
CA GLY A 42 37.34 -23.84 30.60
C GLY A 42 35.83 -23.97 30.66
N ASP A 43 35.35 -25.20 30.85
CA ASP A 43 33.98 -25.50 31.29
C ASP A 43 33.81 -24.97 32.72
N GLY A 44 33.93 -23.65 32.89
CA GLY A 44 33.21 -22.97 33.94
C GLY A 44 31.76 -23.11 33.55
N ALA A 45 31.03 -23.97 34.25
CA ALA A 45 29.59 -24.13 34.09
C ALA A 45 28.95 -22.73 34.01
N HIS A 46 28.65 -22.29 32.78
CA HIS A 46 27.74 -21.19 32.56
C HIS A 46 26.39 -21.73 33.00
N MET A 47 26.13 -21.64 34.31
CA MET A 47 24.77 -21.74 34.83
C MET A 47 24.00 -20.68 34.06
N PRO A 48 23.06 -21.07 33.17
CA PRO A 48 22.34 -20.09 32.36
C PRO A 48 21.62 -19.15 33.31
N GLY A 49 22.10 -17.91 33.40
CA GLY A 49 21.44 -16.85 34.16
C GLY A 49 22.26 -16.10 35.22
N LEU A 50 23.53 -16.43 35.50
CA LEU A 50 24.38 -15.59 36.39
C LEU A 50 25.26 -14.62 35.58
N CYS A 51 25.30 -13.34 35.96
CA CYS A 51 26.08 -12.30 35.28
C CYS A 51 26.77 -11.33 36.26
N SER A 52 27.87 -10.72 35.84
CA SER A 52 28.51 -9.58 36.53
C SER A 52 28.36 -8.28 35.73
N SER A 53 28.14 -8.39 34.43
CA SER A 53 27.92 -7.33 33.47
C SER A 53 27.00 -7.79 32.33
N VAL A 54 26.55 -6.88 31.48
CA VAL A 54 25.73 -7.23 30.30
C VAL A 54 26.46 -8.16 29.31
N ALA A 55 27.81 -8.14 29.30
CA ALA A 55 28.62 -8.97 28.43
C ALA A 55 28.63 -10.46 28.84
N ASP A 56 28.18 -10.78 30.06
CA ASP A 56 28.06 -12.16 30.55
C ASP A 56 26.70 -12.79 30.14
N CYS A 57 25.77 -12.01 29.59
CA CYS A 57 24.48 -12.48 29.14
C CYS A 57 24.52 -12.91 27.65
N PRO A 58 23.71 -13.90 27.25
CA PRO A 58 23.66 -14.34 25.86
C PRO A 58 23.23 -13.20 24.93
N ASP A 59 23.76 -13.22 23.70
CA ASP A 59 23.28 -12.34 22.64
C ASP A 59 21.80 -12.58 22.40
N VAL A 60 21.04 -11.49 22.34
CA VAL A 60 19.59 -11.50 22.13
C VAL A 60 19.20 -11.03 20.74
N LYS A 61 17.98 -11.36 20.36
CA LYS A 61 17.38 -10.94 19.09
C LYS A 61 17.33 -9.41 19.02
N LEU A 62 17.33 -8.84 17.82
CA LEU A 62 17.35 -7.38 17.55
C LEU A 62 16.33 -6.54 18.35
N CYS A 63 15.16 -7.10 18.68
CA CYS A 63 14.10 -6.42 19.44
C CYS A 63 14.01 -6.86 20.90
N GLU A 64 15.02 -7.58 21.39
CA GLU A 64 15.15 -7.99 22.77
C GLU A 64 16.33 -7.25 23.41
N THR A 65 16.26 -7.04 24.71
CA THR A 65 17.34 -6.44 25.50
C THR A 65 17.71 -7.36 26.64
N MET A 66 18.97 -7.36 27.03
CA MET A 66 19.43 -8.03 28.25
C MET A 66 19.97 -7.02 29.23
N ALA A 67 19.67 -7.21 30.51
CA ALA A 67 20.29 -6.48 31.59
C ALA A 67 20.78 -7.46 32.67
N CYS A 68 21.85 -7.07 33.35
CA CYS A 68 22.33 -7.79 34.53
C CYS A 68 21.84 -7.08 35.79
N MET A 69 20.96 -7.71 36.55
CA MET A 69 20.47 -7.17 37.83
C MET A 69 20.59 -8.20 38.95
N ASN A 70 21.21 -7.79 40.06
CA ASN A 70 21.45 -8.63 41.24
C ASN A 70 22.12 -9.98 40.91
N GLY A 71 23.06 -9.96 39.96
CA GLY A 71 23.77 -11.15 39.52
C GLY A 71 22.98 -12.04 38.56
N ALA A 72 21.78 -11.64 38.12
CA ALA A 72 20.95 -12.41 37.19
C ALA A 72 20.73 -11.69 35.86
N CYS A 73 20.84 -12.45 34.76
CA CYS A 73 20.46 -11.98 33.43
C CYS A 73 18.94 -11.92 33.33
N ILE A 74 18.40 -10.73 33.05
CA ILE A 74 16.98 -10.53 32.82
C ILE A 74 16.74 -10.13 31.36
N SER A 75 15.73 -10.74 30.74
CA SER A 75 15.29 -10.38 29.40
C SER A 75 14.26 -9.25 29.46
N GLY A 76 14.32 -8.39 28.45
CA GLY A 76 13.36 -7.33 28.21
C GLY A 76 13.14 -7.15 26.71
N PHE A 77 12.22 -6.26 26.35
CA PHE A 77 11.93 -5.93 24.95
C PHE A 77 12.37 -4.51 24.65
N VAL A 78 12.92 -4.34 23.46
CA VAL A 78 13.18 -3.02 22.89
C VAL A 78 11.86 -2.29 22.72
N GLN A 79 11.83 -0.99 23.01
CA GLN A 79 10.63 -0.18 22.88
C GLN A 79 10.04 -0.23 21.45
N ALA A 80 8.71 -0.27 21.36
CA ALA A 80 8.00 -0.27 20.09
C ALA A 80 8.37 0.95 19.22
N GLY A 81 8.58 0.71 17.92
CA GLY A 81 8.93 1.72 16.94
C GLY A 81 10.43 2.01 16.82
N LEU A 82 11.30 1.36 17.61
CA LEU A 82 12.74 1.44 17.39
C LEU A 82 13.12 0.59 16.18
N GLN A 83 14.01 1.11 15.32
CA GLN A 83 14.46 0.40 14.13
C GLN A 83 15.22 -0.87 14.52
N CYS A 84 14.84 -1.99 13.92
CA CYS A 84 15.48 -3.27 14.16
C CYS A 84 16.33 -3.69 12.95
N ASN A 85 15.86 -3.47 11.73
CA ASN A 85 16.63 -3.63 10.49
C ASN A 85 16.34 -2.47 9.53
N ASN A 86 16.78 -2.55 8.27
CA ASN A 86 16.67 -1.43 7.34
C ASN A 86 15.23 -0.90 7.19
N ASP A 87 14.22 -1.77 7.15
CA ASP A 87 12.83 -1.39 6.84
C ASP A 87 11.79 -1.82 7.91
N GLN A 88 12.22 -2.41 9.03
CA GLN A 88 11.34 -2.89 10.11
C GLN A 88 11.66 -2.24 11.46
N VAL A 89 10.62 -2.20 12.30
CA VAL A 89 10.65 -1.66 13.66
C VAL A 89 10.27 -2.73 14.68
N CYS A 90 10.65 -2.53 15.93
CA CYS A 90 10.25 -3.41 17.02
C CYS A 90 8.78 -3.21 17.40
N ASP A 91 8.07 -4.29 17.72
CA ASP A 91 6.68 -4.26 18.18
C ASP A 91 6.53 -4.02 19.71
N GLY A 92 7.64 -4.00 20.45
CA GLY A 92 7.64 -3.94 21.92
C GLY A 92 7.43 -5.29 22.60
N LEU A 93 7.30 -6.37 21.84
CA LEU A 93 7.13 -7.76 22.30
C LEU A 93 8.26 -8.69 21.82
N GLY A 94 9.34 -8.13 21.28
CA GLY A 94 10.52 -8.87 20.83
C GLY A 94 10.53 -9.24 19.34
N SER A 95 9.57 -8.75 18.55
CA SER A 95 9.51 -9.03 17.11
C SER A 95 9.83 -7.79 16.27
N CYS A 96 10.56 -8.03 15.18
CA CYS A 96 10.68 -7.11 14.06
C CYS A 96 9.42 -7.19 13.20
N VAL A 97 8.77 -6.06 12.99
CA VAL A 97 7.54 -5.91 12.20
C VAL A 97 7.66 -4.74 11.25
N ASP A 98 6.84 -4.73 10.19
CA ASP A 98 6.93 -3.70 9.16
C ASP A 98 6.51 -2.32 9.70
N CYS A 99 5.61 -2.29 10.68
CA CYS A 99 5.14 -1.07 11.32
C CYS A 99 4.50 -1.33 12.68
N VAL A 100 4.43 -0.28 13.52
CA VAL A 100 3.56 -0.21 14.71
C VAL A 100 2.63 1.00 14.67
N LYS A 101 2.87 1.93 13.74
CA LYS A 101 2.04 3.10 13.45
C LYS A 101 2.14 3.45 11.97
N ASN A 102 1.16 4.19 11.44
CA ASN A 102 1.10 4.53 10.02
C ASN A 102 2.34 5.29 9.50
N SER A 103 3.06 6.03 10.37
CA SER A 103 4.26 6.77 9.95
C SER A 103 5.47 5.89 9.69
N ASP A 104 5.43 4.61 10.07
CA ASP A 104 6.52 3.67 9.81
C ASP A 104 6.46 3.15 8.36
N CYS A 105 5.28 3.24 7.73
CA CYS A 105 5.08 2.82 6.36
C CYS A 105 5.49 3.90 5.36
N SER A 106 6.39 3.54 4.45
CA SER A 106 6.86 4.42 3.39
C SER A 106 5.88 4.41 2.21
N GLY A 107 4.88 5.31 2.21
CA GLY A 107 3.94 5.45 1.10
C GLY A 107 2.85 6.50 1.34
N SER A 108 2.41 7.19 0.28
CA SER A 108 1.23 8.05 0.33
C SER A 108 0.00 7.18 0.58
N ASN A 109 -0.82 7.53 1.58
CA ASN A 109 -1.97 6.74 2.04
C ASN A 109 -1.63 5.35 2.61
N ALA A 110 -0.37 5.11 3.00
CA ALA A 110 -0.01 3.88 3.67
C ALA A 110 -0.63 3.80 5.08
N SER A 111 -1.09 2.61 5.47
CA SER A 111 -1.66 2.34 6.78
C SER A 111 -0.98 1.14 7.43
N CYS A 112 -0.83 1.18 8.75
CA CYS A 112 -0.31 0.08 9.54
C CYS A 112 -1.49 -0.71 10.12
N VAL A 113 -1.64 -1.96 9.71
CA VAL A 113 -2.68 -2.86 10.20
C VAL A 113 -2.04 -4.20 10.48
N ASP A 114 -2.27 -4.75 11.68
CA ASP A 114 -1.70 -6.03 12.12
C ASP A 114 -0.19 -6.14 11.87
N ASN A 115 0.55 -5.09 12.24
CA ASN A 115 2.00 -5.01 12.12
C ASN A 115 2.54 -5.11 10.67
N LYS A 116 1.67 -4.87 9.68
CA LYS A 116 2.00 -4.81 8.26
C LYS A 116 1.61 -3.48 7.63
N CYS A 117 2.45 -3.03 6.71
CA CYS A 117 2.14 -1.89 5.87
C CYS A 117 1.20 -2.29 4.73
N ALA A 118 0.12 -1.53 4.60
CA ALA A 118 -0.90 -1.62 3.57
C ALA A 118 -0.91 -0.33 2.75
N SER A 119 -1.09 -0.40 1.43
CA SER A 119 -1.10 0.77 0.54
C SER A 119 -2.26 0.71 -0.44
N CYS A 120 -2.92 1.86 -0.65
CA CYS A 120 -4.06 2.03 -1.58
C CYS A 120 -3.69 1.98 -3.07
N SER A 121 -2.61 1.30 -3.43
CA SER A 121 -2.10 1.22 -4.81
C SER A 121 -1.08 0.08 -4.98
N ASP A 122 -1.10 -0.92 -4.12
CA ASP A 122 -0.18 -2.07 -4.18
C ASP A 122 -0.76 -3.28 -4.93
N GLY A 123 -2.02 -3.19 -5.38
CA GLY A 123 -2.72 -4.21 -6.14
C GLY A 123 -3.26 -5.35 -5.27
N ILE A 124 -3.22 -5.22 -3.94
CA ILE A 124 -3.59 -6.27 -2.99
C ILE A 124 -4.64 -5.71 -2.03
N GLN A 125 -5.80 -6.34 -1.95
CA GLN A 125 -6.81 -5.97 -0.95
C GLN A 125 -6.30 -6.27 0.48
N ASN A 126 -5.78 -5.26 1.18
CA ASN A 126 -5.17 -5.41 2.50
C ASN A 126 -5.47 -4.23 3.44
N GLY A 127 -5.00 -4.30 4.69
CA GLY A 127 -5.22 -3.25 5.68
C GLY A 127 -6.69 -2.98 5.99
N ASN A 128 -7.14 -1.75 5.69
CA ASN A 128 -8.54 -1.31 5.91
C ASN A 128 -9.37 -1.21 4.63
N GLU A 129 -8.87 -1.75 3.52
CA GLU A 129 -9.53 -1.66 2.22
C GLU A 129 -10.81 -2.48 2.14
N THR A 130 -11.82 -1.95 1.43
CA THR A 130 -13.08 -2.66 1.16
C THR A 130 -13.13 -3.27 -0.24
N GLY A 131 -12.20 -2.88 -1.11
CA GLY A 131 -11.89 -3.48 -2.42
C GLY A 131 -10.40 -3.28 -2.71
N VAL A 132 -9.85 -3.96 -3.72
CA VAL A 132 -8.41 -3.84 -4.06
C VAL A 132 -8.04 -2.36 -4.25
N ASP A 133 -7.09 -1.86 -3.45
CA ASP A 133 -6.58 -0.48 -3.51
C ASP A 133 -7.61 0.63 -3.21
N CYS A 134 -8.76 0.30 -2.60
CA CYS A 134 -9.82 1.28 -2.34
C CYS A 134 -10.63 1.01 -1.07
N GLY A 135 -11.28 2.07 -0.59
CA GLY A 135 -12.16 2.04 0.56
C GLY A 135 -11.46 2.14 1.92
N GLY A 136 -12.26 1.99 2.97
CA GLY A 136 -11.78 2.24 4.34
C GLY A 136 -11.57 3.73 4.65
N SER A 137 -10.82 4.01 5.71
CA SER A 137 -10.62 5.37 6.23
C SER A 137 -9.44 6.12 5.60
N LYS A 138 -8.58 5.41 4.84
CA LYS A 138 -7.32 5.94 4.29
C LYS A 138 -7.25 5.93 2.77
N CYS A 139 -7.96 5.03 2.10
CA CYS A 139 -8.01 4.99 0.65
C CYS A 139 -9.20 5.78 0.10
N ALA A 140 -9.13 6.16 -1.17
CA ALA A 140 -10.28 6.71 -1.87
C ALA A 140 -11.43 5.69 -1.81
N PRO A 141 -12.69 6.12 -1.61
CA PRO A 141 -13.79 5.17 -1.58
C PRO A 141 -13.82 4.36 -2.88
N CYS A 142 -14.15 3.08 -2.77
CA CYS A 142 -14.26 2.23 -3.95
C CYS A 142 -15.31 2.78 -4.92
N ALA A 143 -15.03 2.63 -6.21
CA ALA A 143 -16.08 2.77 -7.21
C ALA A 143 -17.08 1.61 -7.08
N GLY A 144 -18.23 1.69 -7.76
CA GLY A 144 -19.23 0.61 -7.79
C GLY A 144 -20.24 0.65 -6.64
N ILE A 145 -20.16 1.66 -5.77
CA ILE A 145 -21.18 1.91 -4.74
C ILE A 145 -22.46 2.43 -5.41
N PRO A 146 -23.66 2.02 -4.96
CA PRO A 146 -24.91 2.57 -5.47
C PRO A 146 -24.98 4.10 -5.31
N CYS A 147 -25.48 4.78 -6.33
CA CYS A 147 -25.69 6.22 -6.34
C CYS A 147 -26.99 6.59 -7.03
N ALA A 148 -27.57 7.73 -6.65
CA ALA A 148 -28.73 8.32 -7.32
C ALA A 148 -28.33 9.55 -8.15
N VAL A 149 -27.32 10.30 -7.70
CA VAL A 149 -26.82 11.51 -8.35
C VAL A 149 -25.29 11.58 -8.29
N GLY A 150 -24.68 12.39 -9.16
CA GLY A 150 -23.23 12.54 -9.22
C GLY A 150 -22.60 12.88 -7.86
N SER A 151 -23.22 13.75 -7.06
CA SER A 151 -22.71 14.15 -5.74
C SER A 151 -22.64 13.03 -4.70
N ASP A 152 -23.30 11.89 -4.94
CA ASP A 152 -23.17 10.71 -4.07
C ASP A 152 -21.82 10.02 -4.28
N CYS A 153 -21.15 10.32 -5.39
CA CYS A 153 -19.91 9.71 -5.79
C CYS A 153 -18.72 10.61 -5.47
N PRO A 154 -17.62 10.07 -4.91
CA PRO A 154 -16.38 10.82 -4.72
C PRO A 154 -15.83 11.40 -6.02
N THR A 155 -16.10 10.70 -7.13
CA THR A 155 -15.69 11.07 -8.48
C THR A 155 -16.63 12.08 -9.15
N ASN A 156 -17.78 12.39 -8.53
CA ASN A 156 -18.91 13.09 -9.11
C ASN A 156 -19.58 12.39 -10.32
N ASN A 157 -19.25 11.13 -10.59
CA ASN A 157 -19.75 10.38 -11.75
C ASN A 157 -20.68 9.25 -11.30
N CYS A 158 -21.99 9.50 -11.33
CA CYS A 158 -23.00 8.47 -11.11
C CYS A 158 -23.54 7.99 -12.46
N VAL A 159 -23.18 6.76 -12.85
CA VAL A 159 -23.53 6.17 -14.15
C VAL A 159 -24.11 4.79 -13.91
N ASP A 160 -25.22 4.46 -14.56
CA ASP A 160 -25.95 3.18 -14.37
C ASP A 160 -26.34 2.85 -12.92
N GLY A 161 -26.56 3.89 -12.10
CA GLY A 161 -26.89 3.75 -10.68
C GLY A 161 -25.71 3.36 -9.79
N VAL A 162 -24.47 3.42 -10.29
CA VAL A 162 -23.25 3.16 -9.52
C VAL A 162 -22.18 4.22 -9.74
N CYS A 163 -21.36 4.46 -8.72
CA CYS A 163 -20.27 5.43 -8.80
C CYS A 163 -19.15 4.94 -9.70
N CYS A 164 -18.87 5.69 -10.76
CA CYS A 164 -17.87 5.32 -11.74
C CYS A 164 -16.54 6.03 -11.49
N ASP A 165 -15.43 5.37 -11.82
CA ASP A 165 -14.07 5.89 -11.70
C ASP A 165 -13.84 7.14 -12.57
N THR A 166 -14.59 7.27 -13.67
CA THR A 166 -14.58 8.41 -14.59
C THR A 166 -15.99 8.75 -15.08
N SER A 167 -16.13 9.80 -15.89
CA SER A 167 -17.41 10.35 -16.37
C SER A 167 -18.30 9.36 -17.14
N CYS A 168 -17.72 8.33 -17.76
CA CYS A 168 -18.36 7.15 -18.34
C CYS A 168 -19.71 7.34 -19.07
N ASN A 169 -19.93 8.50 -19.69
CA ASN A 169 -21.19 8.90 -20.31
C ASN A 169 -21.16 8.81 -21.85
N THR A 170 -20.13 8.16 -22.39
CA THR A 170 -19.99 7.92 -23.83
C THR A 170 -20.77 6.66 -24.23
N ALA A 171 -21.18 6.58 -25.49
CA ALA A 171 -21.86 5.41 -26.04
C ALA A 171 -21.17 4.08 -25.68
N CYS A 172 -21.98 3.07 -25.38
CA CYS A 172 -21.56 1.70 -25.12
C CYS A 172 -20.58 1.56 -23.96
N LYS A 173 -20.72 2.40 -22.96
CA LYS A 173 -20.00 2.28 -21.70
C LYS A 173 -20.97 2.00 -20.57
N ALA A 174 -20.49 1.22 -19.60
CA ALA A 174 -21.22 0.99 -18.38
C ALA A 174 -20.29 0.86 -17.18
N CYS A 175 -20.84 1.15 -16.01
CA CYS A 175 -20.14 1.05 -14.73
C CYS A 175 -20.75 -0.01 -13.81
N ASN A 176 -21.92 -0.56 -14.13
CA ASN A 176 -22.60 -1.58 -13.34
C ASN A 176 -22.34 -3.02 -13.84
N LEU A 177 -21.28 -3.23 -14.62
CA LEU A 177 -20.93 -4.56 -15.13
C LEU A 177 -20.42 -5.45 -14.00
N THR A 178 -21.00 -6.65 -13.87
CA THR A 178 -20.59 -7.63 -12.85
C THR A 178 -19.09 -7.93 -12.93
N GLY A 179 -18.39 -7.78 -11.80
CA GLY A 179 -16.93 -7.96 -11.72
C GLY A 179 -16.11 -6.79 -12.26
N LYS A 180 -16.77 -5.70 -12.68
CA LYS A 180 -16.18 -4.41 -13.03
C LYS A 180 -17.01 -3.25 -12.44
N GLU A 181 -17.68 -3.48 -11.32
CA GLU A 181 -18.52 -2.45 -10.71
C GLU A 181 -17.69 -1.19 -10.41
N GLY A 182 -18.15 -0.05 -10.92
CA GLY A 182 -17.49 1.23 -10.80
C GLY A 182 -16.35 1.49 -11.77
N LEU A 183 -15.95 0.51 -12.59
CA LEU A 183 -14.92 0.71 -13.60
C LEU A 183 -15.57 0.97 -14.96
N CYS A 184 -15.34 2.14 -15.53
CA CYS A 184 -15.87 2.50 -16.83
C CYS A 184 -15.38 1.56 -17.93
N SER A 185 -16.27 0.68 -18.39
CA SER A 185 -15.93 -0.42 -19.28
C SER A 185 -16.88 -0.47 -20.48
N ASN A 186 -16.43 -1.05 -21.60
CA ASN A 186 -17.31 -1.27 -22.74
C ASN A 186 -18.41 -2.26 -22.36
N LEU A 187 -19.66 -1.95 -22.74
CA LEU A 187 -20.74 -2.93 -22.76
C LEU A 187 -20.32 -4.12 -23.65
N PRO A 188 -20.70 -5.37 -23.29
CA PRO A 188 -20.45 -6.52 -24.14
C PRO A 188 -21.02 -6.34 -25.55
N SER A 189 -20.34 -6.91 -26.54
CA SER A 189 -20.79 -6.81 -27.93
C SER A 189 -22.20 -7.41 -28.09
N GLY A 190 -23.07 -6.70 -28.81
CA GLY A 190 -24.48 -7.07 -29.01
C GLY A 190 -25.44 -6.60 -27.90
N GLN A 191 -24.94 -6.00 -26.82
CA GLN A 191 -25.81 -5.39 -25.80
C GLN A 191 -26.34 -4.02 -26.26
N GLU A 192 -27.52 -3.67 -25.79
CA GLU A 192 -28.10 -2.34 -25.98
C GLU A 192 -27.61 -1.38 -24.89
N ASP A 193 -27.46 -0.12 -25.26
CA ASP A 193 -27.21 1.00 -24.35
C ASP A 193 -28.46 1.90 -24.35
N PRO A 194 -29.34 1.83 -23.34
CA PRO A 194 -30.64 2.52 -23.36
C PRO A 194 -30.53 4.02 -23.63
N GLY A 195 -31.18 4.48 -24.70
CA GLY A 195 -31.16 5.90 -25.10
C GLY A 195 -29.90 6.35 -25.85
N VAL A 196 -28.90 5.48 -26.07
CA VAL A 196 -27.70 5.80 -26.86
C VAL A 196 -27.53 4.84 -28.04
N CYS A 197 -27.56 3.54 -27.79
CA CYS A 197 -27.46 2.49 -28.80
C CYS A 197 -28.57 1.46 -28.54
N ASP A 198 -29.81 1.84 -28.82
CA ASP A 198 -30.99 0.98 -28.67
C ASP A 198 -31.73 0.80 -30.01
N VAL A 199 -32.67 -0.17 -30.01
CA VAL A 199 -33.59 -0.46 -31.12
C VAL A 199 -32.90 -0.99 -32.38
N THR A 200 -32.29 -0.12 -33.18
CA THR A 200 -31.61 -0.48 -34.45
C THR A 200 -30.11 -0.63 -34.29
N LYS A 201 -29.55 -0.18 -33.18
CA LYS A 201 -28.11 -0.28 -32.89
C LYS A 201 -27.84 -1.07 -31.62
N ALA A 202 -26.66 -1.64 -31.54
CA ALA A 202 -26.12 -2.36 -30.40
C ALA A 202 -24.63 -2.05 -30.25
N CYS A 203 -24.06 -2.37 -29.10
CA CYS A 203 -22.67 -2.09 -28.81
C CYS A 203 -21.71 -3.04 -29.52
N GLY A 204 -20.66 -2.48 -30.13
CA GLY A 204 -19.51 -3.22 -30.62
C GLY A 204 -18.40 -3.35 -29.56
N PHE A 205 -17.40 -4.17 -29.85
CA PHE A 205 -16.30 -4.51 -28.91
C PHE A 205 -15.47 -3.31 -28.44
N ASN A 206 -15.45 -2.20 -29.18
CA ASN A 206 -14.68 -0.99 -28.89
C ASN A 206 -15.52 0.14 -28.28
N GLY A 207 -16.77 -0.13 -27.86
CA GLY A 207 -17.66 0.90 -27.33
C GLY A 207 -18.27 1.80 -28.42
N SER A 208 -18.44 1.28 -29.63
CA SER A 208 -19.16 1.99 -30.70
C SER A 208 -20.58 1.45 -30.88
N CYS A 209 -21.55 2.34 -31.16
CA CYS A 209 -22.87 1.90 -31.62
C CYS A 209 -22.75 1.36 -33.04
N LYS A 210 -23.11 0.09 -33.26
CA LYS A 210 -23.15 -0.57 -34.56
C LYS A 210 -24.57 -0.99 -34.89
N LEU A 211 -24.91 -1.01 -36.16
CA LEU A 211 -26.21 -1.46 -36.68
C LEU A 211 -26.39 -2.96 -36.44
N LYS A 212 -27.59 -3.35 -35.99
CA LYS A 212 -27.97 -4.76 -35.84
C LYS A 212 -28.18 -5.43 -37.19
N LEU A 213 -28.25 -6.76 -37.20
CA LEU A 213 -28.60 -7.54 -38.39
C LEU A 213 -29.95 -7.08 -38.98
N GLY A 214 -30.03 -7.00 -40.30
CA GLY A 214 -31.22 -6.57 -41.04
C GLY A 214 -31.42 -5.05 -41.11
N GLN A 215 -30.50 -4.25 -40.57
CA GLN A 215 -30.57 -2.79 -40.66
C GLN A 215 -29.89 -2.26 -41.92
N PRO A 216 -30.38 -1.13 -42.48
CA PRO A 216 -29.77 -0.52 -43.66
C PRO A 216 -28.40 0.08 -43.33
N CYS A 217 -27.39 -0.25 -44.13
CA CYS A 217 -26.00 0.18 -43.96
C CYS A 217 -25.44 0.77 -45.25
N ALA A 218 -24.44 1.64 -45.13
CA ALA A 218 -23.69 2.18 -46.26
C ALA A 218 -22.30 1.55 -46.41
N GLU A 219 -21.69 1.12 -45.29
CA GLU A 219 -20.36 0.54 -45.25
C GLU A 219 -20.33 -0.61 -44.23
N ASP A 220 -19.47 -1.60 -44.46
CA ASP A 220 -19.24 -2.76 -43.59
C ASP A 220 -19.03 -2.37 -42.13
N SER A 221 -18.24 -1.30 -41.92
CA SER A 221 -17.92 -0.83 -40.58
C SER A 221 -19.12 -0.33 -39.79
N GLU A 222 -20.27 -0.05 -40.40
CA GLU A 222 -21.47 0.38 -39.67
C GLU A 222 -22.18 -0.78 -38.98
N CYS A 223 -22.03 -1.99 -39.51
CA CYS A 223 -22.69 -3.20 -39.03
C CYS A 223 -21.96 -3.82 -37.83
N LEU A 224 -22.72 -4.43 -36.92
CA LEU A 224 -22.16 -5.16 -35.78
C LEU A 224 -21.38 -6.41 -36.25
N SER A 225 -21.83 -7.03 -37.33
CA SER A 225 -21.14 -8.11 -38.04
C SER A 225 -19.87 -7.64 -38.76
N SER A 226 -19.70 -6.33 -38.94
CA SER A 226 -18.72 -5.75 -39.86
C SER A 226 -18.92 -6.17 -41.32
N ASP A 227 -20.16 -6.50 -41.71
CA ASP A 227 -20.52 -6.93 -43.06
C ASP A 227 -21.80 -6.23 -43.52
N CYS A 228 -21.69 -5.41 -44.57
CA CYS A 228 -22.80 -4.75 -45.23
C CYS A 228 -22.99 -5.37 -46.61
N SER A 229 -24.12 -6.05 -46.81
CA SER A 229 -24.37 -6.77 -48.05
C SER A 229 -24.56 -5.82 -49.24
N PRO A 230 -24.43 -6.31 -50.50
CA PRO A 230 -24.66 -5.49 -51.70
C PRO A 230 -26.05 -4.87 -51.78
N ASP A 231 -27.03 -5.43 -51.05
CA ASP A 231 -28.39 -4.89 -50.93
C ASP A 231 -28.51 -3.77 -49.87
N ASN A 232 -27.37 -3.31 -49.31
CA ASN A 232 -27.25 -2.29 -48.26
C ASN A 232 -27.89 -2.70 -46.93
N ILE A 233 -27.73 -3.97 -46.53
CA ILE A 233 -28.29 -4.52 -45.29
C ILE A 233 -27.20 -5.24 -44.48
N CYS A 234 -27.19 -5.05 -43.16
CA CYS A 234 -26.25 -5.77 -42.28
C CYS A 234 -26.58 -7.27 -42.23
N GLU A 235 -25.63 -8.10 -42.61
CA GLU A 235 -25.73 -9.56 -42.67
C GLU A 235 -24.74 -10.24 -41.71
N PRO A 236 -24.98 -11.50 -41.30
CA PRO A 236 -24.19 -12.17 -40.26
C PRO A 236 -22.74 -12.50 -40.65
#